data_AF-A0A3L8C4A3-F1
#
_entry.id   AF-A0A3L8C4A3-F1
#
_cell.length_a   1.000
_cell.length_b   1.000
_cell.length_c   1.000
_cell.angle_alpha   90.00
_cell.angle_beta   90.00
_cell.angle_gamma   90.00
#
_symmetry.space_group_name_H-M   'P 1'
#
loop_
_entity.id
_entity.type
_entity.pdbx_description
1 polymer ?
#
loop_
_entity_poly.entity_id
_entity_poly.type
_entity_poly.pdbx_seq_one_letter_code
_entity_poly.pdbx_strand_id
1 'polypeptide(L)'
;MDAKDRVEKMLQDGVINNEQARRLRSSIGDDEPALPVQQSSRRLPYGWIGLGVALLTLLLAVLFQVNSMISAREQLAGAEAALQSQYQRRHDLIPQLIQVVKTYLEHEQSTLLAVTQARSQPAADLRNAVTALAQQVAAGAAGKAYSDALFNLFAVAEQYPTLRASDQFLSLQAQIEGTENRINVARLKLSNSAMEYNSQIKRYPKRWIADWMGYEPADYFSAVDGAEQPPPQNW
;
A
#
# COMPACT_ATOMS: atom_id res chain seq x y z
N MET A 1 55.27 -11.02 77.28
CA MET A 1 54.69 -10.60 75.99
C MET A 1 54.71 -11.83 75.11
N ASP A 2 53.53 -12.32 74.74
CA ASP A 2 53.41 -13.55 73.96
C ASP A 2 54.00 -13.36 72.55
N ALA A 3 54.37 -14.44 71.88
CA ALA A 3 54.95 -14.37 70.53
C ALA A 3 54.00 -13.67 69.54
N LYS A 4 52.70 -13.79 69.76
CA LYS A 4 51.62 -13.14 69.00
C LYS A 4 51.58 -11.62 69.20
N ASP A 5 51.60 -11.20 70.47
CA ASP A 5 51.61 -9.78 70.86
C ASP A 5 52.81 -9.04 70.27
N ARG A 6 53.95 -9.74 70.13
CA ARG A 6 55.16 -9.18 69.53
C ARG A 6 54.99 -8.90 68.05
N VAL A 7 54.39 -9.83 67.30
CA VAL A 7 54.14 -9.66 65.86
C VAL A 7 53.10 -8.56 65.62
N GLU A 8 52.06 -8.50 66.44
CA GLU A 8 51.03 -7.46 66.34
C GLU A 8 51.58 -6.07 66.67
N LYS A 9 52.40 -5.97 67.72
CA LYS A 9 53.10 -4.72 68.04
C LYS A 9 54.06 -4.31 66.92
N MET A 10 54.82 -5.23 66.34
CA MET A 10 55.72 -4.94 65.21
C MET A 10 54.95 -4.45 63.97
N LEU A 11 53.74 -4.96 63.73
CA LEU A 11 52.87 -4.50 62.65
C LEU A 11 52.31 -3.10 62.94
N GLN A 12 51.90 -2.85 64.19
CA GLN A 12 51.36 -1.55 64.64
C GLN A 12 52.43 -0.45 64.66
N ASP A 13 53.65 -0.81 65.05
CA ASP A 13 54.83 0.06 65.02
C ASP A 13 55.40 0.24 63.59
N GLY A 14 54.82 -0.43 62.58
CA GLY A 14 55.19 -0.33 61.17
C GLY A 14 56.53 -0.99 60.80
N VAL A 15 57.12 -1.77 61.70
CA VAL A 15 58.41 -2.45 61.53
C VAL A 15 58.31 -3.57 60.49
N ILE A 16 57.14 -4.21 60.40
CA ILE A 16 56.84 -5.26 59.43
C ILE A 16 55.55 -4.92 58.67
N ASN A 17 55.44 -5.36 57.43
CA ASN A 17 54.21 -5.20 56.65
C ASN A 17 53.21 -6.34 56.90
N ASN A 18 51.98 -6.18 56.42
CA ASN A 18 50.90 -7.18 56.58
C ASN A 18 51.25 -8.58 56.06
N GLU A 19 52.12 -8.68 55.04
CA GLU A 19 52.51 -9.97 54.48
C GLU A 19 53.57 -10.68 55.34
N GLN A 20 54.53 -9.92 55.87
CA GLN A 20 55.54 -10.41 56.80
C GLN A 20 54.92 -10.82 58.14
N ALA A 21 53.98 -10.03 58.66
CA ALA A 21 53.24 -10.36 59.87
C ALA A 21 52.45 -11.67 59.73
N ARG A 22 51.83 -11.92 58.56
CA ARG A 22 51.13 -13.18 58.27
C ARG A 22 52.06 -14.39 58.26
N ARG A 23 53.24 -14.29 57.62
CA ARG A 23 54.24 -15.39 57.61
C ARG A 23 54.79 -15.69 59.00
N LEU A 24 54.98 -14.66 59.82
CA LEU A 24 55.42 -14.84 61.20
C LEU A 24 54.31 -15.48 62.04
N ARG A 25 53.07 -15.03 61.90
CA ARG A 25 51.91 -15.64 62.60
C ARG A 25 51.73 -17.12 62.22
N SER A 26 51.87 -17.47 60.94
CA SER A 26 51.82 -18.87 60.50
C SER A 26 52.99 -19.71 61.03
N SER A 27 54.19 -19.14 61.09
CA SER A 27 55.36 -19.83 61.66
C SER A 27 55.24 -20.10 63.16
N ILE A 28 54.45 -19.29 63.88
CA ILE A 28 54.18 -19.43 65.31
C ILE A 28 53.04 -20.44 65.56
N GLY A 29 52.51 -21.08 64.51
CA GLY A 29 51.43 -22.07 64.59
C GLY A 29 50.08 -21.44 64.94
N ASP A 30 49.95 -20.14 64.72
CA ASP A 30 48.79 -19.34 65.09
C ASP A 30 47.92 -19.01 63.89
N ASP A 31 47.70 -20.02 63.05
CA ASP A 31 46.87 -19.92 61.87
C ASP A 31 45.41 -19.77 62.28
N GLU A 32 45.02 -18.51 62.55
CA GLU A 32 43.62 -18.11 62.55
C GLU A 32 43.01 -18.57 61.22
N PRO A 33 41.93 -19.37 61.22
CA PRO A 33 41.40 -19.94 59.99
C PRO A 33 41.08 -18.80 59.03
N ALA A 34 41.78 -18.76 57.89
CA ALA A 34 41.63 -17.69 56.92
C ALA A 34 40.16 -17.52 56.56
N LEU A 35 39.59 -16.34 56.85
CA LEU A 35 38.23 -16.02 56.41
C LEU A 35 38.17 -16.24 54.89
N PRO A 36 37.18 -17.00 54.39
CA PRO A 36 37.10 -17.28 52.97
C PRO A 36 37.00 -15.94 52.22
N VAL A 37 37.97 -15.68 51.35
CA VAL A 37 37.93 -14.52 50.45
C VAL A 37 36.71 -14.70 49.56
N GLN A 38 35.63 -13.99 49.89
CA GLN A 38 34.38 -14.04 49.14
C GLN A 38 34.59 -13.32 47.80
N GLN A 39 35.13 -14.04 46.81
CA GLN A 39 35.21 -13.59 45.43
C GLN A 39 33.78 -13.51 44.87
N SER A 40 33.13 -12.36 45.02
CA SER A 40 31.88 -12.07 44.32
C SER A 40 32.17 -11.83 42.84
N SER A 41 32.45 -12.91 42.10
CA SER A 41 32.44 -12.86 40.65
C SER A 41 30.99 -12.61 40.19
N ARG A 42 30.60 -11.34 40.04
CA ARG A 42 29.40 -10.93 39.31
C ARG A 42 29.62 -11.27 37.83
N ARG A 43 29.61 -12.55 37.51
CA ARG A 43 29.46 -13.03 36.14
C ARG A 43 28.05 -12.62 35.75
N LEU A 44 27.90 -11.61 34.89
CA LEU A 44 26.61 -11.34 34.26
C LEU A 44 26.11 -12.68 33.71
N PRO A 45 24.93 -13.18 34.14
CA PRO A 45 24.52 -14.51 33.75
C PRO A 45 24.34 -14.48 32.24
N TYR A 46 25.14 -15.27 31.50
CA TYR A 46 25.06 -15.36 30.04
C TYR A 46 23.62 -15.61 29.52
N GLY A 47 22.72 -16.10 30.38
CA GLY A 47 21.28 -16.20 30.11
C GLY A 47 20.56 -14.86 29.82
N TRP A 48 20.93 -13.75 30.48
CA TRP A 48 20.32 -12.44 30.19
C TRP A 48 20.78 -11.87 28.84
N ILE A 49 22.03 -12.16 28.45
CA ILE A 49 22.55 -11.79 27.14
C ILE A 49 21.81 -12.58 26.05
N GLY A 50 21.63 -13.89 26.25
CA GLY A 50 20.83 -14.73 25.36
C GLY A 50 19.37 -14.27 25.22
N LEU A 51 18.73 -13.91 26.33
CA LEU A 51 17.37 -13.35 26.34
C LEU A 51 17.29 -12.02 25.57
N GLY A 52 18.26 -11.12 25.79
CA GLY A 52 18.34 -9.84 25.09
C GLY A 52 18.47 -10.02 23.56
N VAL A 53 19.31 -10.94 23.11
CA VAL A 53 19.48 -11.25 21.69
C VAL A 53 18.20 -11.88 21.11
N ALA A 54 17.56 -12.80 21.83
CA ALA A 54 16.29 -13.40 21.39
C ALA A 54 15.18 -12.34 21.25
N LEU A 55 15.10 -11.39 22.17
CA LEU A 55 14.09 -10.32 22.14
C LEU A 55 14.38 -9.31 21.02
N LEU A 56 15.65 -8.97 20.79
CA LEU A 56 16.06 -8.11 19.68
C LEU A 56 15.76 -8.74 18.31
N THR A 57 16.05 -10.03 18.15
CA THR A 57 15.75 -10.74 16.89
C THR A 57 14.25 -10.82 16.62
N LEU A 58 13.43 -11.07 17.65
CA LEU A 58 11.97 -11.03 17.53
C LEU A 58 11.48 -9.62 17.14
N LEU A 59 11.99 -8.57 17.78
CA LEU A 59 11.65 -7.18 17.46
C LEU A 59 11.96 -6.86 16.00
N LEU A 60 13.17 -7.19 15.54
CA LEU A 60 13.57 -6.98 14.14
C LEU A 60 12.66 -7.73 13.18
N ALA A 61 12.32 -8.99 13.48
CA ALA A 61 11.40 -9.77 12.65
C ALA A 61 10.03 -9.09 12.52
N VAL A 62 9.46 -8.56 13.60
CA VAL A 62 8.20 -7.80 13.58
C VAL A 62 8.32 -6.56 12.70
N LEU A 63 9.40 -5.77 12.86
CA LEU A 63 9.62 -4.56 12.04
C LEU A 63 9.70 -4.87 10.54
N PHE A 64 10.37 -5.96 10.15
CA PHE A 64 10.39 -6.42 8.77
C PHE A 64 8.99 -6.73 8.24
N GLN A 65 8.15 -7.40 9.04
CA GLN A 65 6.78 -7.71 8.63
C GLN A 65 5.92 -6.45 8.49
N VAL A 66 6.02 -5.50 9.43
CA VAL A 66 5.32 -4.21 9.38
C VAL A 66 5.69 -3.45 8.10
N ASN A 67 6.98 -3.33 7.81
CA ASN A 67 7.47 -2.64 6.61
C ASN A 67 6.94 -3.28 5.32
N SER A 68 6.84 -4.61 5.28
CA SER A 68 6.28 -5.31 4.11
C SER A 68 4.79 -5.00 3.90
N MET A 69 4.00 -4.89 4.98
CA MET A 69 2.58 -4.55 4.91
C MET A 69 2.35 -3.08 4.54
N ILE A 70 3.16 -2.16 5.08
CA ILE A 70 3.15 -0.74 4.66
C ILE A 70 3.46 -0.64 3.17
N SER A 71 4.47 -1.38 2.70
CA SER A 71 4.85 -1.39 1.28
C SER A 71 3.70 -1.92 0.40
N ALA A 72 3.01 -2.97 0.81
CA ALA A 72 1.85 -3.50 0.09
C ALA A 72 0.67 -2.51 0.06
N ARG A 73 0.41 -1.81 1.18
CA ARG A 73 -0.62 -0.77 1.26
C ARG A 73 -0.30 0.42 0.35
N GLU A 74 0.97 0.84 0.30
CA GLU A 74 1.40 1.93 -0.59
C GLU A 74 1.28 1.53 -2.07
N GLN A 75 1.59 0.29 -2.42
CA GLN A 75 1.37 -0.23 -3.78
C GLN A 75 -0.10 -0.25 -4.17
N LEU A 76 -0.99 -0.57 -3.23
CA LEU A 76 -2.43 -0.50 -3.42
C LEU A 76 -2.87 0.96 -3.65
N ALA A 77 -2.51 1.87 -2.74
CA ALA A 77 -2.85 3.29 -2.84
C ALA A 77 -2.32 3.92 -4.15
N GLY A 78 -1.10 3.56 -4.56
CA GLY A 78 -0.53 3.99 -5.84
C GLY A 78 -1.31 3.45 -7.05
N ALA A 79 -1.85 2.24 -6.98
CA ALA A 79 -2.71 1.68 -8.04
C ALA A 79 -4.08 2.38 -8.09
N GLU A 80 -4.66 2.72 -6.94
CA GLU A 80 -5.91 3.50 -6.84
C GLU A 80 -5.72 4.91 -7.43
N ALA A 81 -4.64 5.60 -7.05
CA ALA A 81 -4.32 6.92 -7.60
C ALA A 81 -4.10 6.88 -9.12
N ALA A 82 -3.44 5.83 -9.63
CA ALA A 82 -3.27 5.63 -11.05
C ALA A 82 -4.61 5.45 -11.77
N LEU A 83 -5.53 4.63 -11.24
CA LEU A 83 -6.87 4.45 -11.79
C LEU A 83 -7.65 5.78 -11.80
N GLN A 84 -7.63 6.50 -10.67
CA GLN A 84 -8.32 7.79 -10.54
C GLN A 84 -7.81 8.82 -11.55
N SER A 85 -6.50 8.87 -11.82
CA SER A 85 -5.94 9.76 -12.84
C SER A 85 -6.48 9.48 -14.24
N GLN A 86 -6.75 8.21 -14.58
CA GLN A 86 -7.31 7.86 -15.88
C GLN A 86 -8.79 8.20 -15.98
N TYR A 87 -9.56 8.02 -14.89
CA TYR A 87 -10.94 8.50 -14.84
C TYR A 87 -11.03 10.01 -14.98
N GLN A 88 -10.15 10.76 -14.32
CA GLN A 88 -10.09 12.21 -14.48
C GLN A 88 -9.79 12.60 -15.92
N ARG A 89 -8.77 12.00 -16.55
CA ARG A 89 -8.45 12.25 -17.96
C ARG A 89 -9.64 12.01 -18.89
N ARG A 90 -10.37 10.90 -18.68
CA ARG A 90 -11.56 10.58 -19.47
C ARG A 90 -12.64 11.65 -19.28
N HIS A 91 -12.86 12.06 -18.03
CA HIS A 91 -13.80 13.13 -17.68
C HIS A 91 -13.43 14.47 -18.34
N ASP A 92 -12.14 14.79 -18.48
CA ASP A 92 -11.67 16.05 -19.10
C ASP A 92 -11.79 16.06 -20.64
N LEU A 93 -11.72 14.88 -21.28
CA LEU A 93 -11.81 14.75 -22.75
C LEU A 93 -13.24 14.81 -23.27
N ILE A 94 -14.22 14.36 -22.47
CA ILE A 94 -15.58 14.16 -22.95
C ILE A 94 -16.38 15.44 -23.19
N PRO A 95 -16.24 16.51 -22.39
CA PRO A 95 -16.79 17.80 -22.74
C PRO A 95 -16.33 18.29 -24.11
N GLN A 96 -15.06 18.01 -24.47
CA GLN A 96 -14.51 18.35 -25.78
C GLN A 96 -15.18 17.51 -26.89
N LEU A 97 -15.36 16.20 -26.68
CA LEU A 97 -16.08 15.33 -27.62
C LEU A 97 -17.54 15.79 -27.82
N ILE A 98 -18.24 16.08 -26.71
CA ILE A 98 -19.62 16.58 -26.73
C ILE A 98 -19.69 17.87 -27.54
N GLN A 99 -18.73 18.79 -27.36
CA GLN A 99 -18.71 20.05 -28.10
C GLN A 99 -18.52 19.84 -29.60
N VAL A 100 -17.61 18.94 -30.02
CA VAL A 100 -17.40 18.62 -31.45
C VAL A 100 -18.67 18.08 -32.08
N VAL A 101 -19.33 17.12 -31.41
CA VAL A 101 -20.58 16.53 -31.92
C VAL A 101 -21.71 17.57 -31.97
N LYS A 102 -21.82 18.45 -30.96
CA LYS A 102 -22.81 19.53 -30.95
C LYS A 102 -22.58 20.53 -32.08
N THR A 103 -21.35 21.00 -32.28
CA THR A 103 -21.00 21.91 -33.37
C THR A 103 -21.28 21.28 -34.73
N TYR A 104 -20.98 19.99 -34.89
CA TYR A 104 -21.37 19.25 -36.09
C TYR A 104 -22.89 19.24 -36.32
N LEU A 105 -23.67 18.91 -35.30
CA LEU A 105 -25.14 18.91 -35.38
C LEU A 105 -25.71 20.29 -35.73
N GLU A 106 -25.11 21.38 -35.25
CA GLU A 106 -25.49 22.75 -35.60
C GLU A 106 -25.20 23.08 -37.08
N HIS A 107 -24.04 22.66 -37.59
CA HIS A 107 -23.68 22.81 -39.01
C HIS A 107 -24.55 21.93 -39.92
N GLU A 108 -24.86 20.71 -39.50
CA GLU A 108 -25.75 19.84 -40.26
C GLU A 108 -27.18 20.41 -40.27
N GLN A 109 -27.68 20.88 -39.12
CA GLN A 109 -29.00 21.52 -39.04
C GLN A 109 -29.13 22.72 -39.98
N SER A 110 -28.11 23.59 -40.07
CA SER A 110 -28.14 24.73 -41.01
C SER A 110 -28.13 24.29 -42.48
N THR A 111 -27.43 23.19 -42.80
CA THR A 111 -27.42 22.59 -44.14
C THR A 111 -28.76 21.90 -44.48
N LEU A 112 -29.37 21.24 -43.49
CA LEU A 112 -30.65 20.53 -43.64
C LEU A 112 -31.85 21.47 -43.80
N LEU A 113 -31.83 22.63 -43.13
CA LEU A 113 -32.80 23.69 -43.38
C LEU A 113 -32.78 24.14 -44.85
N ALA A 114 -31.64 24.00 -45.53
CA ALA A 114 -31.52 24.29 -46.96
C ALA A 114 -31.92 23.09 -47.85
N VAL A 115 -31.90 21.84 -47.36
CA VAL A 115 -32.07 20.63 -48.17
C VAL A 115 -32.87 19.53 -47.41
N THR A 116 -34.20 19.53 -47.61
CA THR A 116 -35.20 18.42 -47.44
C THR A 116 -35.46 17.73 -46.07
N GLN A 117 -36.67 17.17 -45.93
CA GLN A 117 -37.22 16.45 -44.75
C GLN A 117 -36.63 15.05 -44.49
N ALA A 118 -35.97 14.43 -45.49
CA ALA A 118 -35.59 13.01 -45.46
C ALA A 118 -34.37 12.67 -44.56
N ARG A 119 -33.69 13.67 -44.00
CA ARG A 119 -32.53 13.50 -43.08
C ARG A 119 -32.85 13.79 -41.60
N SER A 120 -34.11 13.99 -41.25
CA SER A 120 -34.52 14.37 -39.90
C SER A 120 -34.37 13.25 -38.86
N GLN A 121 -34.55 11.97 -39.24
CA GLN A 121 -34.45 10.83 -38.33
C GLN A 121 -33.01 10.55 -37.84
N PRO A 122 -32.00 10.45 -38.72
CA PRO A 122 -30.63 10.19 -38.28
C PRO A 122 -30.18 11.19 -37.23
N ALA A 123 -30.31 12.50 -37.50
CA ALA A 123 -29.89 13.59 -36.60
C ALA A 123 -30.46 13.50 -35.17
N ALA A 124 -31.63 12.88 -34.99
CA ALA A 124 -32.21 12.65 -33.67
C ALA A 124 -31.42 11.63 -32.85
N ASP A 125 -30.92 10.55 -33.46
CA ASP A 125 -30.18 9.49 -32.77
C ASP A 125 -28.84 10.01 -32.24
N LEU A 126 -28.10 10.78 -33.05
CA LEU A 126 -26.84 11.39 -32.62
C LEU A 126 -27.06 12.43 -31.51
N ARG A 127 -28.14 13.22 -31.61
CA ARG A 127 -28.52 14.19 -30.56
C ARG A 127 -28.93 13.49 -29.27
N ASN A 128 -29.60 12.34 -29.34
CA ASN A 128 -29.95 11.53 -28.18
C ASN A 128 -28.71 10.91 -27.54
N ALA A 129 -27.79 10.35 -28.34
CA ALA A 129 -26.55 9.76 -27.84
C ALA A 129 -25.66 10.79 -27.13
N VAL A 130 -25.46 11.98 -27.71
CA VAL A 130 -24.65 13.03 -27.07
C VAL A 130 -25.32 13.60 -25.82
N THR A 131 -26.66 13.68 -25.80
CA THR A 131 -27.42 14.10 -24.61
C THR A 131 -27.29 13.08 -23.49
N ALA A 132 -27.43 11.79 -23.79
CA ALA A 132 -27.26 10.72 -22.83
C ALA A 132 -25.84 10.73 -22.23
N LEU A 133 -24.81 10.90 -23.06
CA LEU A 133 -23.43 11.05 -22.58
C LEU A 133 -23.27 12.27 -21.67
N ALA A 134 -23.83 13.42 -22.05
CA ALA A 134 -23.79 14.63 -21.21
C ALA A 134 -24.50 14.45 -19.86
N GLN A 135 -25.60 13.70 -19.82
CA GLN A 135 -26.29 13.37 -18.57
C GLN A 135 -25.43 12.47 -17.67
N GLN A 136 -24.73 11.48 -18.24
CA GLN A 136 -23.81 10.63 -17.48
C GLN A 136 -22.67 11.46 -16.86
N VAL A 137 -22.11 12.43 -17.61
CA VAL A 137 -21.12 13.38 -17.08
C VAL A 137 -21.70 14.20 -15.93
N ALA A 138 -22.90 14.77 -16.10
CA ALA A 138 -23.55 15.58 -15.09
C ALA A 138 -23.90 14.81 -13.80
N ALA A 139 -24.19 13.51 -13.93
CA ALA A 139 -24.43 12.61 -12.81
C ALA A 139 -23.15 12.19 -12.06
N GLY A 140 -21.96 12.63 -12.53
CA GLY A 140 -20.68 12.19 -11.98
C GLY A 140 -20.41 10.70 -12.22
N ALA A 141 -21.04 10.10 -13.24
CA ALA A 141 -20.91 8.68 -13.49
C ALA A 141 -19.46 8.33 -13.86
N ALA A 142 -18.88 7.41 -13.10
CA ALA A 142 -17.63 6.75 -13.42
C ALA A 142 -17.90 5.25 -13.66
N GLY A 143 -17.12 4.60 -14.50
CA GLY A 143 -17.26 3.16 -14.78
C GLY A 143 -18.14 2.80 -15.99
N LYS A 144 -18.83 1.65 -15.92
CA LYS A 144 -19.37 0.93 -17.08
C LYS A 144 -20.46 1.67 -17.86
N ALA A 145 -21.47 2.22 -17.17
CA ALA A 145 -22.56 2.95 -17.83
C ALA A 145 -22.04 4.13 -18.68
N TYR A 146 -20.95 4.73 -18.22
CA TYR A 146 -20.27 5.81 -18.90
C TYR A 146 -19.51 5.31 -20.15
N SER A 147 -18.81 4.18 -20.05
CA SER A 147 -18.18 3.52 -21.20
C SER A 147 -19.22 3.10 -22.23
N ASP A 148 -20.35 2.54 -21.80
CA ASP A 148 -21.46 2.12 -22.67
C ASP A 148 -22.06 3.32 -23.44
N ALA A 149 -22.23 4.48 -22.78
CA ALA A 149 -22.69 5.70 -23.42
C ALA A 149 -21.72 6.22 -24.49
N LEU A 150 -20.40 6.10 -24.25
CA LEU A 150 -19.37 6.44 -25.23
C LEU A 150 -19.40 5.50 -26.44
N PHE A 151 -19.48 4.20 -26.20
CA PHE A 151 -19.59 3.22 -27.29
C PHE A 151 -20.83 3.46 -28.13
N ASN A 152 -21.97 3.75 -27.51
CA ASN A 152 -23.19 4.11 -28.22
C ASN A 152 -23.00 5.38 -29.08
N LEU A 153 -22.36 6.43 -28.54
CA LEU A 153 -22.08 7.64 -29.30
C LEU A 153 -21.19 7.35 -30.52
N PHE A 154 -20.13 6.56 -30.37
CA PHE A 154 -19.25 6.19 -31.48
C PHE A 154 -19.99 5.35 -32.53
N ALA A 155 -20.81 4.38 -32.12
CA ALA A 155 -21.60 3.55 -33.02
C ALA A 155 -22.59 4.38 -33.84
N VAL A 156 -23.28 5.34 -33.20
CA VAL A 156 -24.18 6.26 -33.90
C VAL A 156 -23.40 7.19 -34.82
N ALA A 157 -22.22 7.68 -34.41
CA ALA A 157 -21.37 8.53 -35.23
C ALA A 157 -20.85 7.85 -36.51
N GLU A 158 -20.78 6.51 -36.57
CA GLU A 158 -20.40 5.80 -37.80
C GLU A 158 -21.35 6.06 -38.97
N GLN A 159 -22.61 6.41 -38.68
CA GLN A 159 -23.63 6.73 -39.67
C GLN A 159 -23.44 8.13 -40.28
N TYR A 160 -22.45 8.90 -39.80
CA TYR A 160 -22.18 10.29 -40.19
C TYR A 160 -20.76 10.43 -40.78
N PRO A 161 -20.59 10.23 -42.11
CA PRO A 161 -19.28 10.23 -42.74
C PRO A 161 -18.49 11.52 -42.54
N THR A 162 -19.15 12.69 -42.52
CA THR A 162 -18.50 13.99 -42.34
C THR A 162 -18.04 14.23 -40.91
N LEU A 163 -18.79 13.75 -39.90
CA LEU A 163 -18.34 13.78 -38.50
C LEU A 163 -17.19 12.79 -38.29
N ARG A 164 -17.34 11.57 -38.81
CA ARG A 164 -16.33 10.51 -38.73
C ARG A 164 -15.01 10.90 -39.41
N ALA A 165 -15.07 11.70 -40.46
CA ALA A 165 -13.90 12.23 -41.15
C ALA A 165 -13.30 13.48 -40.48
N SER A 166 -13.90 14.00 -39.42
CA SER A 166 -13.34 15.15 -38.69
C SER A 166 -12.09 14.72 -37.92
N ASP A 167 -10.96 15.36 -38.22
CA ASP A 167 -9.69 15.13 -37.52
C ASP A 167 -9.81 15.33 -36.01
N GLN A 168 -10.60 16.31 -35.56
CA GLN A 168 -10.81 16.59 -34.15
C GLN A 168 -11.61 15.45 -33.48
N PHE A 169 -12.63 14.91 -34.15
CA PHE A 169 -13.40 13.78 -33.66
C PHE A 169 -12.56 12.50 -33.58
N LEU A 170 -11.83 12.17 -34.64
CA LEU A 170 -10.95 11.00 -34.69
C LEU A 170 -9.84 11.07 -33.62
N SER A 171 -9.26 12.25 -33.42
CA SER A 171 -8.26 12.47 -32.37
C SER A 171 -8.84 12.24 -30.97
N LEU A 172 -10.02 12.78 -30.67
CA LEU A 172 -10.69 12.58 -29.38
C LEU A 172 -11.11 11.13 -29.17
N GLN A 173 -11.65 10.48 -30.20
CA GLN A 173 -11.97 9.06 -30.17
C GLN A 173 -10.74 8.22 -29.80
N ALA A 174 -9.62 8.40 -30.51
CA ALA A 174 -8.39 7.67 -30.23
C ALA A 174 -7.84 7.95 -28.82
N GLN A 175 -7.93 9.19 -28.34
CA GLN A 175 -7.52 9.54 -26.97
C GLN A 175 -8.40 8.88 -25.91
N ILE A 176 -9.71 8.82 -26.13
CA ILE A 176 -10.67 8.18 -25.22
C ILE A 176 -10.47 6.66 -25.22
N GLU A 177 -10.36 6.02 -26.38
CA GLU A 177 -10.06 4.58 -26.50
C GLU A 177 -8.74 4.23 -25.81
N GLY A 178 -7.70 5.04 -26.03
CA GLY A 178 -6.42 4.88 -25.34
C GLY A 178 -6.51 5.09 -23.82
N THR A 179 -7.44 5.93 -23.35
CA THR A 179 -7.70 6.11 -21.92
C THR A 179 -8.47 4.92 -21.34
N GLU A 180 -9.46 4.40 -22.07
CA GLU A 180 -10.24 3.22 -21.66
C GLU A 180 -9.35 1.97 -21.52
N ASN A 181 -8.42 1.77 -22.46
CA ASN A 181 -7.46 0.68 -22.33
C ASN A 181 -6.57 0.83 -21.09
N ARG A 182 -6.13 2.06 -20.78
CA ARG A 182 -5.37 2.33 -19.54
C ARG A 182 -6.20 2.14 -18.29
N ILE A 183 -7.49 2.48 -18.31
CA ILE A 183 -8.44 2.19 -17.21
C ILE A 183 -8.50 0.68 -16.97
N ASN A 184 -8.66 -0.12 -18.03
CA ASN A 184 -8.72 -1.59 -17.91
C ASN A 184 -7.44 -2.17 -17.30
N VAL A 185 -6.27 -1.72 -17.76
CA VAL A 185 -4.99 -2.13 -17.19
C VAL A 185 -4.83 -1.67 -15.74
N ALA A 186 -5.24 -0.43 -15.41
CA ALA A 186 -5.16 0.10 -14.06
C ALA A 186 -6.09 -0.64 -13.09
N ARG A 187 -7.30 -1.02 -13.53
CA ARG A 187 -8.23 -1.88 -12.78
C ARG A 187 -7.58 -3.22 -12.46
N LEU A 188 -7.04 -3.91 -13.46
CA LEU A 188 -6.34 -5.19 -13.25
C LEU A 188 -5.17 -5.04 -12.27
N LYS A 189 -4.38 -3.98 -12.40
CA LYS A 189 -3.27 -3.69 -11.48
C LYS A 189 -3.77 -3.46 -10.06
N LEU A 190 -4.84 -2.70 -9.88
CA LEU A 190 -5.47 -2.45 -8.59
C LEU A 190 -5.97 -3.75 -7.95
N SER A 191 -6.65 -4.61 -8.71
CA SER A 191 -7.11 -5.92 -8.23
C SER A 191 -5.96 -6.83 -7.79
N ASN A 192 -4.86 -6.84 -8.56
CA ASN A 192 -3.67 -7.60 -8.22
C ASN A 192 -2.98 -7.05 -6.96
N SER A 193 -2.85 -5.74 -6.83
CA SER A 193 -2.34 -5.10 -5.61
C SER A 193 -3.22 -5.39 -4.40
N ALA A 194 -4.55 -5.34 -4.55
CA ALA A 194 -5.51 -5.68 -3.50
C ALA A 194 -5.39 -7.15 -3.09
N MET A 195 -5.20 -8.06 -4.05
CA MET A 195 -4.96 -9.48 -3.77
C MET A 195 -3.68 -9.71 -2.98
N GLU A 196 -2.57 -9.08 -3.38
CA GLU A 196 -1.29 -9.18 -2.67
C GLU A 196 -1.40 -8.61 -1.24
N TYR A 197 -1.96 -7.41 -1.10
CA TYR A 197 -2.20 -6.78 0.19
C TYR A 197 -3.08 -7.65 1.11
N ASN A 198 -4.24 -8.10 0.60
CA ASN A 198 -5.16 -8.97 1.34
C ASN A 198 -4.52 -10.30 1.73
N SER A 199 -3.69 -10.87 0.86
CA SER A 199 -2.93 -12.10 1.13
C SER A 199 -1.93 -11.88 2.25
N GLN A 200 -1.23 -10.73 2.29
CA GLN A 200 -0.26 -10.44 3.34
C GLN A 200 -0.91 -10.26 4.70
N ILE A 201 -2.03 -9.54 4.79
CA ILE A 201 -2.72 -9.32 6.08
C ILE A 201 -3.47 -10.57 6.57
N LYS A 202 -3.77 -11.54 5.70
CA LYS A 202 -4.46 -12.80 6.06
C LYS A 202 -3.51 -13.93 6.49
N ARG A 203 -2.21 -13.84 6.18
CA ARG A 203 -1.22 -14.90 6.48
C ARG A 203 -0.63 -14.76 7.89
N TYR A 204 -0.48 -15.87 8.61
CA TYR A 204 0.29 -15.87 9.86
C TYR A 204 1.80 -15.77 9.59
N PRO A 205 2.58 -15.06 10.43
CA PRO A 205 2.17 -14.34 11.64
C PRO A 205 1.66 -12.92 11.39
N LYS A 206 1.73 -12.41 10.15
CA LYS A 206 1.34 -11.03 9.78
C LYS A 206 -0.09 -10.67 10.20
N ARG A 207 -1.02 -11.61 10.13
CA ARG A 207 -2.43 -11.42 10.55
C ARG A 207 -2.58 -10.85 11.95
N TRP A 208 -1.85 -11.35 12.94
CA TRP A 208 -1.93 -10.83 14.30
C TRP A 208 -1.45 -9.38 14.39
N ILE A 209 -0.40 -9.06 13.64
CA ILE A 209 0.15 -7.71 13.58
C ILE A 209 -0.83 -6.78 12.85
N ALA A 210 -1.43 -7.26 11.75
CA ALA A 210 -2.43 -6.54 10.97
C ALA A 210 -3.69 -6.23 11.79
N ASP A 211 -4.22 -7.22 12.51
CA ASP A 211 -5.37 -7.06 13.41
C ASP A 211 -5.07 -6.03 14.51
N TRP A 212 -3.87 -6.05 15.10
CA TRP A 212 -3.47 -5.10 16.13
C TRP A 212 -3.28 -3.67 15.60
N MET A 213 -2.78 -3.51 14.38
CA MET A 213 -2.57 -2.21 13.75
C MET A 213 -3.80 -1.70 12.97
N GLY A 214 -4.90 -2.45 12.92
CA GLY A 214 -6.14 -2.07 12.23
C GLY A 214 -6.06 -2.10 10.71
N TYR A 215 -5.30 -3.02 10.12
CA TYR A 215 -5.28 -3.20 8.67
C TYR A 215 -6.49 -4.00 8.21
N GLU A 216 -7.37 -3.36 7.45
CA GLU A 216 -8.56 -4.00 6.87
C GLU A 216 -8.29 -4.51 5.45
N PRO A 217 -8.96 -5.59 5.00
CA PRO A 217 -8.92 -6.03 3.61
C PRO A 217 -9.46 -4.98 2.65
N ALA A 218 -8.81 -4.83 1.51
CA ALA A 218 -9.27 -3.99 0.42
C ALA A 218 -10.25 -4.75 -0.49
N ASP A 219 -11.17 -4.01 -1.11
CA ASP A 219 -12.10 -4.55 -2.09
C ASP A 219 -11.38 -4.90 -3.41
N TYR A 220 -11.92 -5.92 -4.10
CA TYR A 220 -11.44 -6.29 -5.42
C TYR A 220 -12.22 -5.54 -6.49
N PHE A 221 -11.50 -4.89 -7.41
CA PHE A 221 -12.13 -4.49 -8.67
C PHE A 221 -12.25 -5.71 -9.58
N SER A 222 -13.46 -6.06 -10.00
CA SER A 222 -13.61 -7.07 -11.05
C SER A 222 -13.25 -6.44 -12.40
N ALA A 223 -12.58 -7.19 -13.28
CA ALA A 223 -12.45 -6.78 -14.69
C ALA A 223 -13.82 -6.70 -15.39
N VAL A 224 -14.87 -7.22 -14.74
CA VAL A 224 -16.27 -7.21 -15.19
C VAL A 224 -17.09 -6.51 -14.11
N ASP A 225 -17.18 -5.18 -14.12
CA ASP A 225 -18.26 -4.49 -13.42
C ASP A 225 -19.57 -4.99 -14.04
N GLY A 226 -20.28 -5.89 -13.32
CA GLY A 226 -21.41 -6.67 -13.83
C GLY A 226 -21.36 -8.18 -13.50
N ALA A 227 -20.23 -8.69 -12.99
CA ALA A 227 -20.13 -10.05 -12.45
C ALA A 227 -20.36 -10.09 -10.92
N GLU A 228 -21.27 -9.24 -10.40
CA GLU A 228 -21.65 -9.22 -8.98
C GLU A 228 -22.41 -10.47 -8.52
N GLN A 229 -22.59 -11.47 -9.38
CA GLN A 229 -22.99 -12.81 -8.95
C GLN A 229 -21.78 -13.75 -8.98
N PRO A 230 -21.22 -14.13 -7.81
CA PRO A 230 -20.38 -15.31 -7.77
C PRO A 230 -21.19 -16.50 -8.32
N PRO A 231 -20.59 -17.36 -9.16
CA PRO A 231 -21.28 -18.57 -9.59
C PRO A 231 -21.74 -19.34 -8.34
N PRO A 232 -22.97 -19.89 -8.32
CA PRO A 232 -23.44 -20.63 -7.17
C PRO A 232 -22.41 -21.69 -6.81
N GLN A 233 -21.93 -21.66 -5.57
CA GLN A 233 -21.10 -22.72 -5.03
C GLN A 233 -22.00 -23.89 -4.71
N ASN A 234 -22.38 -24.64 -5.74
CA ASN A 234 -22.87 -26.01 -5.57
C ASN A 234 -21.64 -26.92 -5.51
N TRP A 235 -21.19 -27.17 -4.27
CA TRP A 235 -20.55 -28.44 -3.93
C TRP A 235 -21.64 -29.46 -3.60
#